data_AF-A0A2H9QHB4-F1
#
_entry.id   AF-A0A2H9QHB4-F1
#
_cell.length_a   1.000
_cell.length_b   1.000
_cell.length_c   1.000
_cell.angle_alpha   90.00
_cell.angle_beta   90.00
_cell.angle_gamma   90.00
#
_symmetry.space_group_name_H-M   'P 1'
#
loop_
_entity.id
_entity.type
_entity.pdbx_description
1 polymer ?
#
loop_
_entity_poly.entity_id
_entity_poly.type
_entity_poly.pdbx_seq_one_letter_code
_entity_poly.pdbx_strand_id
1 'polypeptide(L)'
;ILEELGLKRGNKVLNNVGIPLWVFNDKNFLKACIRRLIDTDGSIFRMSKRDSNLIRINFKNCSKKLLKETREGFIKLGFNPSKIIMNTHFFLSRQKEIKRYYEEVTFNNPKHLNRLSKIIAL
;
A
#
# COMPACT_ATOMS: atom_id res chain seq x y z
N ILE A 1 -26.59 1.33 3.80
CA ILE A 1 -25.71 1.11 2.62
C ILE A 1 -24.25 0.83 3.00
N LEU A 2 -23.39 1.80 3.34
CA LEU A 2 -21.95 1.52 3.52
C LEU A 2 -21.60 0.69 4.78
N GLU A 3 -22.33 0.87 5.87
CA GLU A 3 -22.13 0.09 7.10
C GLU A 3 -22.50 -1.39 6.90
N GLU A 4 -23.56 -1.66 6.15
CA GLU A 4 -23.98 -3.02 5.75
C GLU A 4 -22.95 -3.68 4.84
N LEU A 5 -22.20 -2.88 4.09
CA LEU A 5 -21.06 -3.32 3.28
C LEU A 5 -19.76 -3.46 4.09
N GLY A 6 -19.82 -3.36 5.43
CA GLY A 6 -18.71 -3.62 6.33
C GLY A 6 -17.90 -2.40 6.77
N LEU A 7 -18.29 -1.18 6.38
CA LEU A 7 -17.60 0.06 6.76
C LEU A 7 -18.30 0.75 7.94
N LYS A 8 -18.01 0.30 9.16
CA LYS A 8 -18.59 0.86 10.39
C LYS A 8 -18.12 2.29 10.69
N ARG A 9 -19.05 3.19 11.04
CA ARG A 9 -18.74 4.55 11.50
C ARG A 9 -18.13 4.56 12.91
N GLY A 10 -17.34 5.59 13.23
CA GLY A 10 -16.73 5.79 14.56
C GLY A 10 -15.22 5.59 14.57
N ASN A 11 -14.66 5.29 15.74
CA ASN A 11 -13.22 5.08 15.89
C ASN A 11 -12.79 3.81 15.14
N LYS A 12 -12.12 3.99 14.00
CA LYS A 12 -11.72 2.91 13.08
C LYS A 12 -10.78 1.88 13.71
N VAL A 13 -9.98 2.29 14.70
CA VAL A 13 -9.07 1.39 15.41
C VAL A 13 -9.86 0.53 16.39
N LEU A 14 -10.76 1.13 17.19
CA LEU A 14 -11.65 0.39 18.09
C LEU A 14 -12.60 -0.54 17.33
N ASN A 15 -13.12 -0.06 16.20
CA ASN A 15 -14.02 -0.82 15.34
C ASN A 15 -13.31 -1.90 14.52
N ASN A 16 -11.98 -2.01 14.63
CA ASN A 16 -11.15 -2.97 13.92
C ASN A 16 -11.52 -3.03 12.42
N VAL A 17 -11.62 -1.84 11.80
CA VAL A 17 -12.02 -1.71 10.40
C VAL A 17 -10.84 -2.15 9.53
N GLY A 18 -11.14 -3.06 8.62
CA GLY A 18 -10.23 -3.61 7.65
C GLY A 18 -10.70 -3.35 6.21
N ILE A 19 -10.09 -4.02 5.25
CA ILE A 19 -10.56 -4.06 3.87
C ILE A 19 -11.82 -4.95 3.82
N PRO A 20 -12.98 -4.44 3.38
CA PRO A 20 -14.18 -5.26 3.27
C PRO A 20 -13.96 -6.48 2.35
N LEU A 21 -14.55 -7.63 2.69
CA LEU A 21 -14.33 -8.87 1.96
C LEU A 21 -14.67 -8.79 0.47
N TRP A 22 -15.72 -8.05 0.11
CA TRP A 22 -16.10 -7.84 -1.29
C TRP A 22 -15.05 -7.02 -2.06
N VAL A 23 -14.37 -6.07 -1.40
CA VAL A 23 -13.21 -5.36 -1.98
C VAL A 23 -12.02 -6.31 -2.08
N PHE A 24 -11.78 -7.10 -1.03
CA PHE A 24 -10.59 -7.95 -0.95
C PHE A 24 -10.61 -9.11 -1.94
N ASN A 25 -11.79 -9.64 -2.24
CA ASN A 25 -11.94 -10.80 -3.13
C ASN A 25 -11.94 -10.44 -4.61
N ASP A 26 -12.37 -9.24 -4.97
CA ASP A 26 -12.28 -8.74 -6.33
C ASP A 26 -10.91 -8.11 -6.61
N LYS A 27 -10.20 -8.59 -7.64
CA LYS A 27 -8.84 -8.13 -7.94
C LYS A 27 -8.78 -6.66 -8.33
N ASN A 28 -9.79 -6.15 -9.03
CA ASN A 28 -9.83 -4.77 -9.50
C ASN A 28 -10.15 -3.81 -8.35
N PHE A 29 -11.09 -4.16 -7.48
CA PHE A 29 -11.40 -3.39 -6.28
C PHE A 29 -10.25 -3.41 -5.29
N LEU A 30 -9.62 -4.56 -5.07
CA LEU A 30 -8.44 -4.66 -4.22
C LEU A 30 -7.31 -3.77 -4.73
N LYS A 31 -7.00 -3.85 -6.03
CA LYS A 31 -6.00 -2.99 -6.68
C LYS A 31 -6.32 -1.50 -6.47
N ALA A 32 -7.56 -1.08 -6.70
CA ALA A 32 -7.98 0.30 -6.51
C ALA A 32 -7.90 0.74 -5.03
N CYS A 33 -8.25 -0.15 -4.09
CA CYS A 33 -8.16 0.07 -2.65
C CYS A 33 -6.70 0.23 -2.20
N ILE A 34 -5.81 -0.69 -2.62
CA ILE A 34 -4.38 -0.64 -2.31
C ILE A 34 -3.75 0.65 -2.85
N ARG A 35 -4.07 1.08 -4.08
CA ARG A 35 -3.63 2.38 -4.61
C ARG A 35 -3.98 3.52 -3.65
N ARG A 36 -5.25 3.60 -3.23
CA ARG A 36 -5.72 4.68 -2.36
C ARG A 36 -5.09 4.63 -0.97
N LEU A 37 -4.91 3.44 -0.39
CA LEU A 37 -4.24 3.26 0.89
C LEU A 37 -2.78 3.74 0.85
N ILE A 38 -2.07 3.45 -0.23
CA ILE A 38 -0.69 3.94 -0.40
C ILE A 38 -0.66 5.44 -0.65
N ASP A 39 -1.58 5.99 -1.44
CA ASP A 39 -1.65 7.42 -1.70
C ASP A 39 -1.88 8.28 -0.44
N THR A 40 -2.61 7.75 0.56
CA THR A 40 -2.95 8.48 1.79
C THR A 40 -1.99 8.19 2.93
N ASP A 41 -1.76 6.92 3.24
CA ASP A 41 -1.02 6.49 4.44
C ASP A 41 0.35 5.90 4.09
N GLY A 42 0.62 5.72 2.79
CA GLY A 42 1.87 5.21 2.30
C GLY A 42 2.91 6.29 2.04
N SER A 43 4.10 5.84 1.63
CA SER A 43 5.19 6.72 1.27
C SER A 43 6.13 6.05 0.28
N ILE A 44 6.68 6.84 -0.64
CA ILE A 44 7.78 6.44 -1.52
C ILE A 44 9.03 7.22 -1.13
N PHE A 45 10.15 6.52 -0.96
CA PHE A 45 11.44 7.13 -0.64
C PHE A 45 12.61 6.25 -1.09
N ARG A 46 13.81 6.84 -1.10
CA ARG A 46 15.07 6.16 -1.47
C ARG A 46 15.50 5.21 -0.36
N MET A 47 16.06 4.06 -0.71
CA MET A 47 16.47 3.03 0.25
C MET A 47 17.48 3.54 1.28
N SER A 48 18.52 4.21 0.82
CA SER A 48 19.58 4.77 1.66
C SER A 48 20.25 5.93 0.92
N LYS A 49 21.12 6.68 1.61
CA LYS A 49 21.99 7.68 0.96
C LYS A 49 22.99 7.02 0.00
N ARG A 50 23.47 5.81 0.33
CA ARG A 50 24.43 5.03 -0.46
C ARG A 50 23.78 4.42 -1.70
N ASP A 51 22.55 3.94 -1.56
CA ASP A 51 21.75 3.30 -2.62
C ASP A 51 20.63 4.23 -3.06
N SER A 52 20.99 5.48 -3.36
CA SER A 52 20.03 6.53 -3.66
C SER A 52 19.18 6.21 -4.89
N ASN A 53 19.67 5.38 -5.80
CA ASN A 53 18.95 4.96 -7.01
C ASN A 53 17.88 3.89 -6.77
N LEU A 54 17.84 3.29 -5.57
CA LEU A 54 16.84 2.28 -5.23
C LEU A 54 15.70 2.90 -4.43
N ILE A 55 14.47 2.52 -4.76
CA ILE A 55 13.25 3.00 -4.09
C ILE A 55 12.58 1.95 -3.23
N ARG A 56 11.77 2.43 -2.28
CA ARG A 56 10.83 1.62 -1.50
C ARG A 56 9.47 2.29 -1.46
N ILE A 57 8.44 1.46 -1.52
CA ILE A 57 7.09 1.83 -1.10
C ILE A 57 6.95 1.34 0.34
N ASN A 58 6.42 2.19 1.21
CA ASN A 58 6.09 1.89 2.59
C ASN A 58 4.60 2.06 2.81
N PHE A 59 4.02 1.20 3.65
CA PHE A 59 2.71 1.43 4.24
C PHE A 59 2.85 1.36 5.76
N LYS A 60 2.46 2.44 6.44
CA LYS A 60 2.50 2.54 7.91
C LYS A 60 1.11 2.86 8.42
N ASN A 61 0.59 2.06 9.34
CA ASN A 61 -0.74 2.28 9.90
C ASN A 61 -0.82 1.74 11.34
N CYS A 62 -1.56 2.44 12.21
CA CYS A 62 -1.77 2.03 13.61
C CYS A 62 -2.82 0.92 13.75
N SER A 63 -3.72 0.77 12.79
CA SER A 63 -4.67 -0.35 12.75
C SER A 63 -3.94 -1.62 12.32
N LYS A 64 -3.71 -2.54 13.27
CA LYS A 64 -3.02 -3.82 13.01
C LYS A 64 -3.73 -4.66 11.95
N LYS A 65 -5.06 -4.66 11.96
CA LYS A 65 -5.86 -5.39 10.97
C LYS A 65 -5.71 -4.79 9.58
N LEU A 66 -5.87 -3.47 9.44
CA LEU A 66 -5.69 -2.82 8.14
C LEU A 66 -4.26 -3.00 7.62
N LEU A 67 -3.26 -2.91 8.51
CA LEU A 67 -1.86 -3.19 8.16
C LEU A 67 -1.66 -4.61 7.63
N LYS A 68 -2.21 -5.61 8.32
CA LYS A 68 -2.13 -7.02 7.93
C LYS A 68 -2.85 -7.28 6.61
N GLU A 69 -4.10 -6.84 6.47
CA GLU A 69 -4.91 -7.07 5.27
C GLU A 69 -4.38 -6.30 4.07
N THR A 70 -3.82 -5.09 4.26
CA THR A 70 -3.13 -4.38 3.17
C THR A 70 -1.93 -5.19 2.69
N ARG A 71 -1.12 -5.73 3.60
CA ARG A 71 0.02 -6.59 3.24
C ARG A 71 -0.42 -7.86 2.52
N GLU A 72 -1.48 -8.51 3.00
CA GLU A 72 -2.08 -9.68 2.35
C GLU A 72 -2.63 -9.33 0.97
N GLY A 73 -3.18 -8.13 0.80
CA GLY A 73 -3.60 -7.60 -0.49
C GLY A 73 -2.44 -7.46 -1.48
N PHE A 74 -1.28 -6.95 -1.06
CA PHE A 74 -0.07 -6.95 -1.88
C PHE A 74 0.33 -8.38 -2.30
N ILE A 75 0.29 -9.34 -1.37
CA ILE A 75 0.61 -10.75 -1.67
C ILE A 75 -0.39 -11.35 -2.66
N LYS A 76 -1.69 -11.09 -2.48
CA LYS A 76 -2.77 -11.54 -3.36
C LYS A 76 -2.64 -10.95 -4.78
N LEU A 77 -2.11 -9.74 -4.90
CA LEU A 77 -1.77 -9.12 -6.18
C LEU A 77 -0.43 -9.61 -6.76
N GLY A 78 0.22 -10.59 -6.12
CA GLY A 78 1.46 -11.22 -6.59
C GLY A 78 2.74 -10.46 -6.26
N PHE A 79 2.69 -9.47 -5.36
CA PHE A 79 3.88 -8.76 -4.87
C PHE A 79 4.50 -9.47 -3.66
N ASN A 80 5.74 -9.12 -3.33
CA ASN A 80 6.49 -9.71 -2.23
C ASN A 80 6.88 -8.63 -1.20
N PRO A 81 5.90 -8.13 -0.41
CA PRO A 81 6.19 -7.18 0.66
C PRO A 81 7.03 -7.84 1.76
N SER A 82 7.85 -7.04 2.44
CA SER A 82 8.59 -7.46 3.63
C SER A 82 7.65 -8.02 4.70
N LYS A 83 8.20 -8.69 5.72
CA LYS A 83 7.47 -8.91 6.97
C LYS A 83 7.03 -7.57 7.56
N ILE A 84 5.97 -7.61 8.37
CA ILE A 84 5.57 -6.44 9.17
C ILE A 84 6.66 -6.19 10.22
N ILE A 85 7.13 -4.94 10.29
CA ILE A 85 8.19 -4.50 11.18
C ILE A 85 7.56 -3.74 12.34
N MET A 86 7.92 -4.13 13.56
CA MET A 86 7.46 -3.52 14.81
C MET A 86 5.92 -3.39 14.91
N ASN A 87 5.16 -4.25 14.22
CA ASN A 87 3.70 -4.16 14.12
C ASN A 87 3.15 -2.82 13.62
N THR A 88 3.94 -2.03 12.87
CA THR A 88 3.52 -0.69 12.43
C THR A 88 3.60 -0.47 10.92
N HIS A 89 4.48 -1.19 10.21
CA HIS A 89 4.67 -0.95 8.78
C HIS A 89 5.28 -2.14 8.04
N PHE A 90 5.24 -2.10 6.71
CA PHE A 90 5.97 -3.02 5.82
C PHE A 90 6.44 -2.28 4.56
N PHE A 91 7.38 -2.89 3.82
CA PHE A 91 7.95 -2.31 2.61
C PHE A 91 7.77 -3.20 1.39
N LEU A 92 7.61 -2.58 0.21
CA LEU A 92 7.91 -3.19 -1.08
C LEU A 92 9.23 -2.60 -1.58
N SER A 93 10.25 -3.45 -1.78
CA SER A 93 11.63 -3.01 -2.07
C SER A 93 12.24 -3.57 -3.34
N ARG A 94 11.61 -4.57 -3.97
CA ARG A 94 12.11 -5.19 -5.20
C ARG A 94 11.83 -4.24 -6.36
N GLN A 95 12.87 -3.72 -7.02
CA GLN A 95 12.71 -2.66 -8.02
C GLN A 95 11.82 -3.09 -9.20
N LYS A 96 11.94 -4.36 -9.66
CA LYS A 96 11.05 -4.94 -10.67
C LYS A 96 9.58 -4.89 -10.26
N GLU A 97 9.30 -5.18 -8.98
CA GLU A 97 7.93 -5.15 -8.44
C GLU A 97 7.43 -3.73 -8.22
N ILE A 98 8.31 -2.77 -7.91
CA ILE A 98 7.92 -1.36 -7.80
C ILE A 98 7.60 -0.79 -9.18
N LYS A 99 8.36 -1.15 -10.21
CA LYS A 99 8.03 -0.82 -11.61
C LYS A 99 6.67 -1.42 -12.00
N ARG A 100 6.46 -2.71 -11.72
CA ARG A 100 5.16 -3.36 -11.95
C ARG A 100 4.02 -2.73 -11.16
N TYR A 101 4.27 -2.30 -9.92
CA TYR A 101 3.27 -1.58 -9.12
C TYR A 101 2.87 -0.28 -9.81
N TYR A 102 3.83 0.48 -10.33
CA TYR A 102 3.56 1.71 -11.07
C TYR A 102 2.72 1.46 -12.32
N GLU A 103 3.03 0.42 -13.09
CA GLU A 103 2.33 0.05 -14.32
C GLU A 103 0.92 -0.50 -14.06
N GLU A 104 0.76 -1.37 -13.05
CA GLU A 104 -0.49 -2.10 -12.84
C GLU A 104 -1.42 -1.47 -11.82
N VAL A 105 -0.89 -0.82 -10.78
CA VAL A 105 -1.65 -0.27 -9.65
C VAL A 105 -1.66 1.25 -9.70
N THR A 106 -0.54 1.86 -10.10
CA THR A 106 -0.26 3.29 -10.21
C THR A 106 -0.41 4.09 -8.91
N PHE A 107 -0.13 5.39 -8.97
CA PHE A 107 -0.32 6.36 -7.88
C PHE A 107 -1.18 7.50 -8.40
N ASN A 108 -2.16 7.95 -7.61
CA ASN A 108 -2.89 9.18 -7.94
C ASN A 108 -2.32 10.39 -7.18
N ASN A 109 -1.47 10.18 -6.17
CA ASN A 109 -0.85 11.27 -5.43
C ASN A 109 0.33 11.87 -6.24
N PRO A 110 0.26 13.15 -6.67
CA PRO A 110 1.32 13.79 -7.47
C PRO A 110 2.69 13.80 -6.77
N LYS A 111 2.72 13.83 -5.43
CA LYS A 111 3.96 13.73 -4.65
C LYS A 111 4.68 12.40 -4.88
N HIS A 112 3.91 11.31 -4.99
CA HIS A 112 4.46 9.98 -5.24
C HIS A 112 4.96 9.86 -6.67
N LEU A 113 4.19 10.32 -7.64
CA LEU A 113 4.58 10.38 -9.05
C LEU A 113 5.88 11.19 -9.24
N ASN A 114 5.98 12.38 -8.63
CA ASN A 114 7.16 13.24 -8.71
C ASN A 114 8.40 12.64 -8.05
N ARG A 115 8.22 11.84 -6.99
CA ARG A 115 9.35 11.12 -6.38
C ARG A 115 9.79 9.96 -7.25
N LEU A 116 8.85 9.28 -7.89
CA LEU A 116 9.14 8.17 -8.78
C LEU A 116 9.89 8.64 -10.03
N SER A 117 9.42 9.70 -10.69
CA SER A 117 10.05 10.25 -11.90
C SER A 117 11.46 10.79 -11.67
N LYS A 118 11.75 11.30 -10.47
CA LYS A 118 13.11 11.74 -10.09
C LYS A 118 14.08 10.58 -9.83
N ILE A 119 13.61 9.33 -9.82
CA ILE A 119 14.41 8.17 -9.41
C ILE A 119 14.44 7.11 -10.51
N ILE A 120 13.29 6.81 -11.10
CA ILE A 120 13.20 6.11 -12.37
C ILE A 120 13.37 7.20 -13.42
N ALA A 121 14.59 7.43 -13.88
CA ALA A 121 14.80 8.21 -15.10
C ALA A 121 14.01 7.51 -16.22
N LEU A 122 12.85 8.08 -16.55
CA LEU A 122 12.15 7.88 -17.81
C LEU A 122 12.61 8.97 -18.76
#